data_AF-A0A7C8AFN1-F1
#
_entry.id   AF-A0A7C8AFN1-F1
#
_cell.length_a   1.000
_cell.length_b   1.000
_cell.length_c   1.000
_cell.angle_alpha   90.00
_cell.angle_beta   90.00
_cell.angle_gamma   90.00
#
_symmetry.space_group_name_H-M   'P 1'
#
loop_
_entity.id
_entity.type
_entity.pdbx_description
1 polymer ?
#
loop_
_entity_poly.entity_id
_entity_poly.type
_entity_poly.pdbx_seq_one_letter_code
_entity_poly.pdbx_strand_id
1 'polypeptide(L)'
;FIGGRRNIFHQDIHTFIKDLALMIRPTFVILDGTFAMISNGPTGGSVSDLKQTNTMIVSTDQVAADAAGAALLGKTPADLPFIAKAEQAGAGTSDFEALSPLRVSTG
;
A
#
# COMPACT_ATOMS: atom_id res chain seq x y z
N PHE A 1 3.31 17.88 11.64
CA PHE A 1 2.49 17.41 12.77
C PHE A 1 1.18 16.86 12.25
N ILE A 2 0.96 15.55 12.42
CA ILE A 2 -0.29 14.87 12.06
C ILE A 2 -1.35 15.33 13.07
N GLY A 3 -2.29 16.18 12.64
CA GLY A 3 -3.26 16.83 13.53
C GLY A 3 -3.80 18.18 13.05
N GLY A 4 -3.39 18.67 11.88
CA GLY A 4 -3.95 19.89 11.26
C GLY A 4 -5.38 19.72 10.73
N ARG A 5 -5.87 20.72 10.00
CA ARG A 5 -7.22 20.67 9.39
C ARG A 5 -7.32 19.48 8.42
N ARG A 6 -8.30 18.59 8.66
CA ARG A 6 -8.59 17.40 7.83
C ARG A 6 -8.66 17.70 6.32
N ASN A 7 -9.16 18.87 5.93
CA ASN A 7 -9.21 19.27 4.52
C ASN A 7 -7.81 19.34 3.89
N ILE A 8 -6.84 19.97 4.57
CA ILE A 8 -5.46 20.10 4.07
C ILE A 8 -4.79 18.73 3.97
N PHE A 9 -5.07 17.85 4.92
CA PHE A 9 -4.57 16.48 4.91
C PHE A 9 -4.99 15.72 3.64
N HIS A 10 -6.26 15.80 3.24
CA HIS A 10 -6.73 15.10 2.04
C HIS A 10 -6.23 15.74 0.74
N GLN A 11 -5.96 17.05 0.72
CA GLN A 11 -5.39 17.71 -0.46
C GLN A 11 -3.94 17.29 -0.75
N ASP A 12 -3.18 16.90 0.29
CA ASP A 12 -1.77 16.47 0.15
C ASP A 12 -1.51 15.09 0.77
N ILE A 13 -2.48 14.18 0.62
CA ILE A 13 -2.48 12.88 1.29
C ILE A 13 -1.22 12.06 0.98
N HIS A 14 -0.66 12.19 -0.22
CA HIS A 14 0.52 11.43 -0.63
C HIS A 14 1.77 11.85 0.13
N THR A 15 1.96 13.14 0.38
CA THR A 15 3.09 13.64 1.17
C THR A 15 2.95 13.21 2.63
N PHE A 16 1.72 13.22 3.16
CA PHE A 16 1.45 12.74 4.52
C PHE A 16 1.73 11.25 4.70
N ILE A 17 1.31 10.40 3.76
CA ILE A 17 1.60 8.95 3.81
C ILE A 17 3.12 8.73 3.77
N LYS A 18 3.84 9.46 2.90
CA LYS A 18 5.31 9.43 2.89
C LYS A 18 5.91 9.85 4.24
N ASP A 19 5.41 10.92 4.85
CA ASP A 19 5.92 11.42 6.14
C ASP A 19 5.70 10.38 7.24
N LEU A 20 4.55 9.71 7.22
CA LEU A 20 4.23 8.62 8.13
C LEU A 20 5.22 7.46 7.98
N ALA A 21 5.54 7.06 6.75
CA ALA A 21 6.49 5.98 6.46
C ALA A 21 7.92 6.30 6.95
N LEU A 22 8.30 7.58 7.06
CA LEU A 22 9.59 7.97 7.64
C LEU A 22 9.57 8.05 9.16
N MET A 23 8.42 8.44 9.73
CA MET A 23 8.25 8.59 11.17
C MET A 23 8.14 7.25 11.87
N ILE A 24 7.44 6.30 11.23
CA ILE A 24 7.23 4.95 11.74
C ILE A 24 7.82 4.00 10.70
N ARG A 25 8.87 3.28 11.10
CA ARG A 25 9.53 2.25 10.28
C ARG A 25 9.31 0.89 10.93
N PRO A 26 8.18 0.21 10.62
CA PRO A 26 7.91 -1.12 11.16
C PRO A 26 9.04 -2.08 10.77
N THR A 27 9.38 -3.00 11.67
CA THR A 27 10.27 -4.12 11.34
C THR A 27 9.56 -5.24 10.60
N PHE A 28 8.23 -5.22 10.60
CA PHE A 28 7.35 -6.25 10.04
C PHE A 28 5.98 -5.66 9.69
N VAL A 29 5.49 -5.95 8.49
CA VAL A 29 4.23 -5.46 7.93
C VAL A 29 3.46 -6.64 7.37
N ILE A 30 2.16 -6.69 7.67
CA ILE A 30 1.20 -7.60 7.05
C ILE A 30 0.16 -6.75 6.32
N LEU A 31 -0.05 -7.03 5.04
CA LEU A 31 -1.13 -6.50 4.24
C LEU A 31 -2.06 -7.65 3.88
N ASP A 32 -3.27 -7.62 4.43
CA ASP A 32 -4.35 -8.55 4.08
C ASP A 32 -5.07 -8.05 2.83
N GLY A 33 -4.81 -8.73 1.71
CA GLY A 33 -5.46 -8.48 0.44
C GLY A 33 -6.47 -9.55 0.05
N THR A 34 -6.82 -10.50 0.95
CA THR A 34 -7.62 -11.70 0.63
C THR A 34 -8.88 -11.36 -0.16
N PHE A 35 -9.52 -10.24 0.19
CA PHE A 35 -10.50 -9.53 -0.62
C PHE A 35 -10.04 -8.08 -0.85
N ALA A 36 -10.00 -7.66 -2.12
CA ALA A 36 -9.66 -6.30 -2.49
C ALA A 36 -10.88 -5.58 -3.08
N MET A 37 -11.14 -4.35 -2.64
CA MET A 37 -12.18 -3.51 -3.23
C MET A 37 -11.66 -2.86 -4.51
N ILE A 38 -12.13 -3.34 -5.67
CA ILE A 38 -11.60 -2.95 -6.98
C ILE A 38 -12.44 -1.86 -7.68
N SER A 39 -13.67 -1.65 -7.24
CA SER A 39 -14.58 -0.60 -7.72
C SER A 39 -15.27 0.13 -6.56
N ASN A 40 -15.72 1.37 -6.80
CA ASN A 40 -16.53 2.15 -5.85
C ASN A 40 -15.97 2.30 -4.41
N GLY A 41 -14.66 2.10 -4.23
CA GLY A 41 -13.97 2.41 -2.99
C GLY A 41 -13.82 3.92 -2.76
N PRO A 42 -13.43 4.36 -1.55
CA PRO A 42 -13.06 3.55 -0.38
C PRO A 42 -14.24 3.18 0.54
N THR A 43 -15.37 3.87 0.42
CA THR A 43 -16.55 3.64 1.28
C THR A 43 -17.29 2.37 0.92
N GLY A 44 -17.21 1.91 -0.33
CA GLY A 44 -17.89 0.70 -0.80
C GLY A 44 -19.40 0.74 -0.56
N GLY A 45 -20.03 -0.43 -0.71
CA GLY A 45 -21.45 -0.61 -0.40
C GLY A 45 -22.00 -1.97 -0.80
N SER A 46 -21.33 -2.67 -1.71
CA SER A 46 -21.74 -3.98 -2.19
C SER A 46 -20.58 -4.98 -2.20
N VAL A 47 -20.89 -6.26 -1.97
CA VAL A 47 -19.94 -7.38 -2.14
C VAL A 47 -19.49 -7.49 -3.60
N SER A 48 -20.29 -7.01 -4.56
CA SER A 48 -19.93 -6.99 -5.98
C SER A 48 -18.74 -6.08 -6.30
N ASP A 49 -18.39 -5.15 -5.42
CA ASP A 49 -17.23 -4.27 -5.57
C ASP A 49 -15.92 -4.94 -5.10
N LEU A 50 -16.03 -6.11 -4.46
CA LEU A 50 -14.89 -6.89 -3.97
C LEU A 50 -14.46 -7.93 -5.00
N LYS A 51 -13.16 -8.09 -5.12
CA LYS A 51 -12.51 -9.19 -5.81
C LYS A 51 -11.78 -10.04 -4.79
N GLN A 52 -12.07 -11.33 -4.78
CA GLN A 52 -11.29 -12.29 -4.01
C GLN A 52 -9.91 -12.45 -4.68
N THR A 53 -8.85 -12.04 -3.99
CA THR A 53 -7.47 -12.15 -4.50
C THR A 53 -6.72 -13.31 -3.83
N ASN A 54 -7.22 -13.82 -2.70
CA ASN A 54 -6.59 -14.89 -1.91
C ASN A 54 -5.10 -14.62 -1.61
N THR A 55 -4.74 -13.35 -1.45
CA THR A 55 -3.35 -12.95 -1.26
C THR A 55 -3.17 -12.23 0.07
N MET A 56 -2.21 -12.71 0.87
CA MET A 56 -1.68 -11.99 2.03
C MET A 56 -0.22 -11.67 1.75
N ILE A 57 0.17 -10.41 1.97
CA ILE A 57 1.53 -9.93 1.75
C ILE A 57 2.17 -9.71 3.11
N VAL A 58 3.39 -10.22 3.27
CA VAL A 58 4.18 -10.10 4.49
C VAL A 58 5.56 -9.58 4.12
N SER A 59 6.01 -8.52 4.78
CA SER A 59 7.25 -7.83 4.40
C SER A 59 7.94 -7.19 5.60
N THR A 60 9.25 -7.02 5.53
CA THR A 60 10.04 -6.15 6.41
C THR A 60 10.23 -4.74 5.83
N ASP A 61 9.76 -4.52 4.59
CA ASP A 61 9.75 -3.24 3.89
C ASP A 61 8.29 -2.83 3.61
N GLN A 62 7.87 -1.71 4.22
CA GLN A 62 6.51 -1.18 4.08
C GLN A 62 6.19 -0.65 2.68
N VAL A 63 7.19 -0.09 1.98
CA VAL A 63 6.99 0.44 0.62
C VAL A 63 6.84 -0.71 -0.37
N ALA A 64 7.61 -1.79 -0.17
CA ALA A 64 7.49 -3.00 -0.98
C ALA A 64 6.12 -3.68 -0.77
N ALA A 65 5.62 -3.70 0.48
CA ALA A 65 4.28 -4.23 0.78
C ALA A 65 3.18 -3.42 0.08
N ASP A 66 3.23 -2.09 0.14
CA ASP A 66 2.26 -1.22 -0.53
C ASP A 66 2.32 -1.37 -2.06
N ALA A 67 3.52 -1.50 -2.63
CA ALA A 67 3.71 -1.71 -4.06
C ALA A 67 3.14 -3.06 -4.52
N ALA A 68 3.35 -4.14 -3.75
CA ALA A 68 2.73 -5.43 -4.01
C ALA A 68 1.19 -5.37 -3.83
N GLY A 69 0.69 -4.63 -2.83
CA GLY A 69 -0.73 -4.41 -2.62
C GLY A 69 -1.38 -3.63 -3.76
N ALA A 70 -0.68 -2.67 -4.36
CA ALA A 70 -1.16 -1.93 -5.53
C ALA A 70 -1.44 -2.87 -6.72
N ALA A 71 -0.59 -3.88 -6.91
CA ALA A 71 -0.78 -4.87 -7.97
C ALA A 71 -2.09 -5.67 -7.82
N LEU A 72 -2.55 -5.91 -6.58
CA LEU A 72 -3.85 -6.54 -6.32
C LEU A 72 -5.04 -5.71 -6.83
N LEU A 73 -4.88 -4.38 -6.86
CA LEU A 73 -5.83 -3.42 -7.40
C LEU A 73 -5.64 -3.16 -8.91
N GLY A 74 -4.73 -3.88 -9.57
CA GLY A 74 -4.36 -3.63 -10.97
C GLY A 74 -3.66 -2.28 -11.17
N LYS A 75 -3.04 -1.73 -10.12
CA LYS A 75 -2.30 -0.47 -10.15
C LYS A 75 -0.80 -0.74 -10.11
N THR A 76 -0.05 0.23 -10.62
CA THR A 76 1.40 0.29 -10.53
C THR A 76 1.83 1.28 -9.45
N PRO A 77 3.08 1.23 -8.96
CA PRO A 77 3.62 2.27 -8.08
C PRO A 77 3.50 3.68 -8.65
N ALA A 78 3.52 3.85 -9.98
CA ALA A 78 3.35 5.14 -10.64
C ALA A 78 1.93 5.71 -10.51
N ASP A 79 0.91 4.86 -10.37
CA ASP A 79 -0.48 5.28 -10.15
C ASP A 79 -0.74 5.78 -8.73
N LEU A 80 0.19 5.51 -7.81
CA LEU A 80 0.09 5.80 -6.38
C LEU A 80 1.28 6.66 -5.92
N PRO A 81 1.22 8.00 -6.10
CA PRO A 81 2.37 8.89 -5.89
C PRO A 81 3.05 8.80 -4.53
N PHE A 82 2.34 8.33 -3.48
CA PHE A 82 2.93 8.16 -2.16
C PHE A 82 4.02 7.07 -2.13
N ILE A 83 3.90 6.03 -2.95
CA ILE A 83 4.88 4.93 -3.03
C ILE A 83 6.20 5.46 -3.57
N ALA A 84 6.15 6.14 -4.73
CA ALA A 84 7.33 6.76 -5.33
C ALA A 84 7.97 7.83 -4.41
N LYS A 85 7.16 8.66 -3.74
CA LYS A 85 7.65 9.63 -2.75
C LYS A 85 8.35 8.95 -1.57
N ALA A 86 7.79 7.85 -1.06
CA ALA A 86 8.36 7.12 0.08
C ALA A 86 9.69 6.45 -0.30
N GLU A 87 9.79 5.86 -1.49
CA GLU A 87 11.03 5.31 -2.03
C GLU A 87 12.10 6.38 -2.21
N GLN A 88 11.78 7.52 -2.84
CA GLN A 88 12.71 8.65 -3.00
C GLN A 88 13.22 9.19 -1.66
N ALA A 89 12.41 9.08 -0.61
CA ALA A 89 12.79 9.49 0.74
C ALA A 89 13.55 8.41 1.53
N GLY A 90 13.82 7.24 0.93
CA GLY A 90 14.57 6.14 1.53
C GLY A 90 13.79 5.33 2.58
N ALA A 91 12.45 5.35 2.52
CA ALA A 91 11.62 4.58 3.44
C ALA A 91 11.64 3.06 3.14
N GLY A 92 11.88 2.70 1.88
CA GLY A 92 11.88 1.34 1.34
C GLY A 92 11.99 1.38 -0.20
N THR A 93 11.69 0.28 -0.89
CA THR A 93 11.67 0.22 -2.36
C THR A 93 10.29 -0.11 -2.93
N SER A 94 9.97 0.45 -4.10
CA SER A 94 8.76 0.11 -4.84
C SER A 94 8.93 -1.10 -5.76
N ASP A 95 10.17 -1.49 -6.07
CA ASP A 95 10.49 -2.70 -6.82
C ASP A 95 10.58 -3.90 -5.87
N PHE A 96 9.42 -4.39 -5.47
CA PHE A 96 9.33 -5.54 -4.57
C PHE A 96 9.81 -6.84 -5.24
N GLU A 97 9.88 -6.94 -6.56
CA GLU A 97 10.38 -8.14 -7.26
C GLU A 97 11.90 -8.25 -7.16
N ALA A 98 12.62 -7.13 -7.12
CA ALA A 98 14.07 -7.12 -6.86
C ALA A 98 14.43 -7.74 -5.49
N LEU A 99 13.48 -7.78 -4.54
CA LEU A 99 13.64 -8.43 -3.24
C LEU A 99 13.48 -9.96 -3.29
N SER A 100 13.20 -10.55 -4.46
CA SER A 100 13.00 -12.00 -4.65
C SER A 100 11.93 -12.59 -3.71
N PRO A 101 10.67 -12.10 -3.75
CA PRO A 101 9.65 -12.50 -2.79
C PRO A 101 9.25 -13.97 -2.96
N LEU A 102 9.15 -14.67 -1.83
CA LEU A 102 8.63 -16.04 -1.78
C LEU A 102 7.11 -16.03 -2.00
N ARG A 103 6.65 -16.86 -2.93
CA ARG A 103 5.22 -17.06 -3.20
C ARG A 103 4.82 -18.46 -2.77
N VAL A 104 3.92 -18.54 -1.80
CA VAL A 104 3.39 -19.80 -1.27
C VAL A 104 1.88 -19.81 -1.48
N SER A 105 1.37 -20.90 -2.04
CA SER A 105 -0.07 -21.15 -2.12
C SER A 105 -0.45 -22.18 -1.05
N THR A 106 -1.39 -21.81 -0.18
CA THR A 106 -1.98 -22.73 0.80
C THR A 106 -3.25 -23.31 0.20
N GLY A 107 -3.42 -24.64 0.30
CA GLY A 107 -4.62 -25.35 -0.15
C GLY A 107 -5.78 -25.24 0.82
#